data_AF-A0A2T1A934-F1
#
_entry.id   AF-A0A2T1A934-F1
#
_cell.length_a   1.000
_cell.length_b   1.000
_cell.length_c   1.000
_cell.angle_alpha   90.00
_cell.angle_beta   90.00
_cell.angle_gamma   90.00
#
_symmetry.space_group_name_H-M   'P 1'
#
loop_
_entity.id
_entity.type
_entity.pdbx_description
1 polymer ?
#
loop_
_entity_poly.entity_id
_entity_poly.type
_entity_poly.pdbx_seq_one_letter_code
_entity_poly.pdbx_strand_id
1 'polypeptide(L)'
;MLILECPYCGVKAEETELHGGGEAHLKRFGPGSSDDEFHDYLFMKENPRGVHLERWRHVNGCGKWFHAARCTQTLEVFATYSAQTTEPPQEVKDKISAKRPGWTWREFEG
;
A
#
# COMPACT_ATOMS: atom_id res chain seq x y z
N MET A 1 6.76 -15.83 -5.62
CA MET A 1 6.73 -15.30 -4.26
C MET A 1 7.31 -13.91 -4.32
N LEU A 2 6.63 -12.92 -3.73
CA LEU A 2 7.00 -11.52 -3.85
C LEU A 2 8.33 -11.23 -3.12
N ILE A 3 9.09 -10.26 -3.62
CA ILE A 3 10.24 -9.68 -2.90
C ILE A 3 9.93 -8.21 -2.64
N LEU A 4 9.92 -7.80 -1.37
CA LEU A 4 9.67 -6.43 -0.96
C LEU A 4 10.88 -5.90 -0.18
N GLU A 5 11.38 -4.74 -0.56
CA GLU A 5 12.47 -4.08 0.18
C GLU A 5 11.90 -3.34 1.39
N CYS A 6 12.29 -3.72 2.60
CA CYS A 6 11.81 -3.03 3.79
C CYS A 6 12.51 -1.65 3.89
N PRO A 7 11.79 -0.52 3.83
CA PRO A 7 12.41 0.81 3.80
C PRO A 7 13.09 1.19 5.12
N TYR A 8 12.91 0.39 6.17
CA TYR A 8 13.48 0.67 7.48
C TYR A 8 14.77 -0.09 7.77
N CYS A 9 14.92 -1.32 7.25
CA CYS A 9 16.11 -2.13 7.48
C CYS A 9 16.87 -2.49 6.20
N GLY A 10 16.37 -2.09 5.02
CA GLY A 10 17.00 -2.34 3.72
C GLY A 10 16.98 -3.80 3.25
N VAL A 11 16.41 -4.70 4.06
CA VAL A 11 16.32 -6.12 3.70
C VAL A 11 15.31 -6.29 2.56
N LYS A 12 15.75 -6.99 1.51
CA LYS A 12 14.85 -7.54 0.47
C LYS A 12 14.20 -8.79 1.03
N ALA A 13 13.07 -8.60 1.69
CA ALA A 13 12.34 -9.65 2.37
C ALA A 13 11.52 -10.45 1.36
N GLU A 14 11.51 -11.75 1.56
CA GLU A 14 10.60 -12.66 0.88
C GLU A 14 9.19 -12.53 1.48
N GLU A 15 8.13 -12.72 0.69
CA GLU A 15 6.72 -12.58 1.09
C GLU A 15 6.36 -13.31 2.38
N THR A 16 6.93 -14.49 2.64
CA THR A 16 6.67 -15.28 3.86
C THR A 16 7.26 -14.67 5.13
N GLU A 17 8.18 -13.70 5.01
CA GLU A 17 8.72 -12.92 6.14
C GLU A 17 7.82 -11.73 6.50
N LEU A 18 6.81 -11.48 5.67
CA LEU A 18 5.95 -10.31 5.72
C LEU A 18 4.50 -10.69 6.01
N HIS A 19 3.72 -9.72 6.45
CA HIS A 19 2.27 -9.85 6.59
C HIS A 19 1.58 -8.73 5.84
N GLY A 20 0.67 -9.11 4.94
CA GLY A 20 -0.18 -8.18 4.20
C GLY A 20 -1.27 -7.57 5.10
N GLY A 21 -1.38 -6.25 5.10
CA GLY A 21 -2.38 -5.49 5.86
C GLY A 21 -3.49 -4.87 5.01
N GLY A 22 -3.59 -5.28 3.74
CA GLY A 22 -4.55 -4.74 2.78
C GLY A 22 -4.24 -3.30 2.39
N GLU A 23 -5.27 -2.53 2.13
CA GLU A 23 -5.22 -1.17 1.59
C GLU A 23 -4.35 -0.18 2.40
N ALA A 24 -3.57 0.66 1.73
CA ALA A 24 -2.82 1.79 2.30
C ALA A 24 -3.68 3.07 2.41
N HIS A 25 -3.10 4.13 2.98
CA HIS A 25 -3.67 5.50 2.97
C HIS A 25 -5.09 5.65 3.55
N LEU A 26 -5.52 4.69 4.37
CA LEU A 26 -6.82 4.73 5.03
C LEU A 26 -6.82 5.68 6.23
N LYS A 27 -7.70 6.69 6.18
CA LYS A 27 -8.03 7.50 7.34
C LYS A 27 -8.82 6.66 8.36
N ARG A 28 -8.44 6.75 9.63
CA ARG A 28 -9.16 6.11 10.73
C ARG A 28 -10.38 6.93 11.14
N PHE A 29 -11.54 6.29 11.18
CA PHE A 29 -12.77 6.84 11.77
C PHE A 29 -13.09 6.10 13.08
N GLY A 30 -13.70 6.80 14.03
CA GLY A 30 -13.86 6.32 15.40
C GLY A 30 -14.92 7.13 16.15
N PRO A 31 -14.90 7.15 17.50
CA PRO A 31 -15.89 7.87 18.29
C PRO A 31 -16.06 9.32 17.81
N GLY A 32 -17.31 9.70 17.50
CA GLY A 32 -17.65 11.03 16.95
C GLY A 32 -17.75 11.10 15.42
N SER A 33 -17.47 10.02 14.69
CA SER A 33 -17.78 9.91 13.25
C SER A 33 -19.26 9.58 13.05
N SER A 34 -19.79 9.84 11.85
CA SER A 34 -21.11 9.34 11.46
C SER A 34 -21.10 7.80 11.30
N ASP A 35 -22.29 7.19 11.36
CA ASP A 35 -22.44 5.74 11.17
C ASP A 35 -21.93 5.29 9.79
N ASP A 36 -22.17 6.09 8.74
CA ASP A 36 -21.72 5.81 7.36
C ASP A 36 -20.17 5.86 7.26
N GLU A 37 -19.55 6.89 7.81
CA GLU A 37 -18.08 7.00 7.84
C GLU A 37 -17.43 5.86 8.62
N PHE A 38 -18.05 5.45 9.73
CA PHE A 38 -17.55 4.35 10.55
C PHE A 38 -17.74 3.00 9.87
N HIS A 39 -18.90 2.78 9.23
CA HIS A 39 -19.18 1.62 8.41
C HIS A 39 -18.12 1.47 7.30
N ASP A 40 -17.87 2.54 6.53
CA ASP A 40 -16.93 2.49 5.42
C ASP A 40 -15.49 2.26 5.90
N TYR A 41 -15.10 2.89 7.01
CA TYR A 41 -13.81 2.63 7.63
C TYR A 41 -13.63 1.15 8.03
N LEU A 42 -14.66 0.53 8.59
CA LEU A 42 -14.59 -0.86 9.05
C LEU A 42 -14.61 -1.85 7.88
N PHE A 43 -15.49 -1.65 6.89
CA PHE A 43 -15.83 -2.69 5.93
C PHE A 43 -15.45 -2.36 4.48
N MET A 44 -15.48 -1.08 4.07
CA MET A 44 -15.20 -0.70 2.70
C MET A 44 -13.70 -0.56 2.46
N LYS A 45 -13.19 -1.27 1.45
CA LYS A 45 -11.78 -1.24 1.03
C LYS A 45 -11.67 -1.26 -0.48
N GLU A 46 -10.65 -0.61 -1.01
CA GLU A 46 -10.30 -0.70 -2.42
C GLU A 46 -9.83 -2.11 -2.77
N ASN A 47 -10.34 -2.64 -3.88
CA ASN A 47 -9.91 -3.93 -4.42
C ASN A 47 -9.70 -3.85 -5.94
N PRO A 48 -8.72 -3.04 -6.39
CA PRO A 48 -8.51 -2.79 -7.81
C PRO A 48 -7.85 -4.00 -8.49
N ARG A 49 -8.26 -4.26 -9.73
CA ARG A 49 -7.50 -5.09 -10.67
C ARG A 49 -6.50 -4.19 -11.40
N GLY A 50 -5.26 -4.14 -10.92
CA GLY A 50 -4.26 -3.22 -11.44
C GLY A 50 -3.40 -2.66 -10.33
N VAL A 51 -3.06 -1.38 -10.41
CA VAL A 51 -2.26 -0.70 -9.39
C VAL A 51 -3.03 -0.68 -8.07
N HIS A 52 -2.34 -1.08 -7.00
CA HIS A 52 -2.85 -1.05 -5.64
C HIS A 52 -1.74 -0.54 -4.70
N LEU A 53 -2.13 0.39 -3.83
CA LEU A 53 -1.30 0.87 -2.72
C LEU A 53 -1.69 0.11 -1.46
N GLU A 54 -0.74 -0.61 -0.88
CA GLU A 54 -0.99 -1.60 0.17
C GLU A 54 -0.09 -1.42 1.39
N ARG A 55 -0.49 -1.99 2.52
CA ARG A 55 0.28 -2.04 3.76
C ARG A 55 0.93 -3.41 3.94
N TRP A 56 2.17 -3.39 4.39
CA TRP A 56 2.92 -4.59 4.72
C TRP A 56 3.65 -4.41 6.05
N ARG A 57 3.73 -5.47 6.84
CA ARG A 57 4.50 -5.50 8.09
C ARG A 57 5.64 -6.50 7.95
N HIS A 58 6.85 -6.09 8.30
CA HIS A 58 8.01 -7.00 8.32
C HIS A 58 8.02 -7.85 9.60
N VAL A 59 7.13 -8.85 9.67
CA VAL A 59 6.82 -9.56 10.93
C VAL A 59 7.97 -10.44 11.41
N ASN A 60 8.75 -11.02 10.49
CA ASN A 60 9.93 -11.83 10.79
C ASN A 60 11.24 -11.02 10.71
N GLY A 61 11.15 -9.69 10.85
CA GLY A 61 12.29 -8.79 10.80
C GLY A 61 12.12 -7.60 11.75
N CYS A 62 12.14 -6.38 11.22
CA CYS A 62 12.14 -5.17 12.05
C CYS A 62 10.78 -4.85 12.72
N GLY A 63 9.72 -5.60 12.41
CA GLY A 63 8.39 -5.47 13.02
C GLY A 63 7.59 -4.23 12.59
N LYS A 64 8.15 -3.37 11.73
CA LYS A 64 7.55 -2.09 11.29
C LYS A 64 6.58 -2.28 10.12
N TRP A 65 5.61 -1.37 10.06
CA TRP A 65 4.66 -1.23 8.95
C TRP A 65 5.21 -0.28 7.88
N PHE A 66 5.08 -0.65 6.61
CA PHE A 66 5.42 0.16 5.44
C PHE A 66 4.34 0.03 4.37
N HIS A 67 4.44 0.83 3.32
CA HIS A 67 3.58 0.76 2.15
C HIS A 67 4.28 0.13 0.95
N ALA A 68 3.52 -0.54 0.09
CA ALA A 68 3.98 -1.06 -1.18
C ALA A 68 3.02 -0.63 -2.29
N ALA A 69 3.56 -0.19 -3.42
CA ALA A 69 2.81 -0.01 -4.65
C ALA A 69 3.05 -1.24 -5.53
N ARG A 70 2.00 -2.01 -5.84
CA ARG A 70 2.10 -3.18 -6.72
C ARG A 70 0.98 -3.26 -7.73
N CYS A 71 1.18 -4.05 -8.77
CA CYS A 71 0.12 -4.46 -9.67
C CYS A 71 -0.48 -5.78 -9.18
N THR A 72 -1.75 -5.79 -8.78
CA THR A 72 -2.46 -7.00 -8.32
C THR A 72 -2.66 -8.03 -9.44
N GLN A 73 -2.61 -7.60 -10.70
CA GLN A 73 -2.73 -8.49 -11.86
C GLN A 73 -1.42 -9.19 -12.23
N THR A 74 -0.28 -8.48 -12.17
CA THR A 74 1.03 -9.03 -12.62
C THR A 74 2.00 -9.32 -11.49
N LEU A 75 1.65 -8.97 -10.25
CA LEU A 75 2.50 -9.08 -9.07
C LEU A 75 3.79 -8.23 -9.15
N GLU A 76 3.89 -7.31 -10.11
CA GLU A 76 4.99 -6.36 -10.20
C GLU A 76 4.95 -5.38 -9.02
N VAL A 77 6.08 -5.22 -8.34
CA VAL A 77 6.24 -4.25 -7.25
C VAL A 77 6.94 -3.03 -7.82
N PHE A 78 6.28 -1.88 -7.81
CA PHE A 78 6.85 -0.63 -8.31
C PHE A 78 7.78 0.01 -7.28
N ALA A 79 7.38 -0.02 -6.01
CA ALA A 79 8.18 0.51 -4.90
C ALA A 79 7.61 0.08 -3.54
N THR A 80 8.46 0.18 -2.52
CA THR A 80 8.09 0.19 -1.11
C THR A 80 8.51 1.52 -0.50
N TYR A 81 7.75 2.02 0.47
CA TYR A 81 7.98 3.35 1.05
C TYR A 81 7.41 3.44 2.47
N SER A 82 7.81 4.50 3.21
CA SER A 82 7.43 4.68 4.61
C SER A 82 5.91 4.77 4.80
N ALA A 83 5.38 4.12 5.84
CA ALA A 83 3.99 4.30 6.28
C ALA A 83 3.74 5.63 6.98
N GLN A 84 4.77 6.47 7.16
CA GLN A 84 4.64 7.83 7.70
C GLN A 84 4.40 8.87 6.58
N THR A 85 3.63 8.49 5.57
CA THR A 85 3.25 9.35 4.44
C THR A 85 1.73 9.33 4.31
N THR A 86 1.14 10.45 3.90
CA THR A 86 -0.31 10.57 3.68
C THR A 86 -0.71 10.31 2.23
N GLU A 87 0.28 10.22 1.34
CA GLU A 87 0.12 9.93 -0.09
C GLU A 87 1.36 9.17 -0.60
N PRO A 88 1.27 8.45 -1.74
CA PRO A 88 2.46 7.85 -2.34
C PRO A 88 3.47 8.92 -2.76
N PRO A 89 4.78 8.76 -2.48
CA PRO A 89 5.80 9.70 -2.92
C PRO A 89 5.78 9.90 -4.45
N GLN A 90 6.17 11.09 -4.93
CA GLN A 90 6.13 11.41 -6.36
C GLN A 90 6.94 10.42 -7.21
N GLU A 91 8.13 10.02 -6.74
CA GLU A 91 8.95 9.00 -7.41
C GLU A 91 8.25 7.64 -7.56
N VAL A 92 7.33 7.31 -6.66
CA VAL A 92 6.52 6.09 -6.74
C VAL A 92 5.44 6.27 -7.79
N LYS A 93 4.74 7.42 -7.79
CA LYS A 93 3.75 7.76 -8.83
C LYS A 93 4.39 7.70 -10.22
N ASP A 94 5.56 8.31 -10.41
CA ASP A 94 6.30 8.32 -11.68
C ASP A 94 6.68 6.91 -12.15
N LYS A 95 7.16 6.05 -11.24
CA LYS A 95 7.48 4.64 -11.55
C LYS A 95 6.24 3.85 -11.97
N ILE A 96 5.10 4.09 -11.33
CA ILE A 96 3.83 3.46 -11.71
C ILE A 96 3.43 3.95 -13.09
N SER A 97 3.36 5.27 -13.32
CA SER A 97 2.94 5.87 -14.60
C SER A 97 3.80 5.42 -15.78
N ALA A 98 5.11 5.24 -15.57
CA ALA A 98 6.02 4.72 -16.59
C ALA A 98 5.68 3.29 -17.06
N LYS A 99 5.02 2.49 -16.21
CA LYS A 99 4.65 1.08 -16.48
C LYS A 99 3.16 0.89 -16.74
N ARG A 100 2.33 1.73 -16.13
CA ARG A 100 0.86 1.68 -16.10
C ARG A 100 0.32 3.11 -16.30
N PRO A 101 0.47 3.70 -17.49
CA PRO A 101 -0.03 5.05 -17.74
C PRO A 101 -1.56 5.09 -17.62
N GLY A 102 -2.09 6.20 -17.07
CA GLY A 102 -3.53 6.37 -16.84
C GLY A 102 -4.05 5.52 -15.67
N TRP A 103 -3.20 5.23 -14.69
CA TRP A 103 -3.63 4.48 -13.51
C TRP A 103 -4.38 5.40 -12.57
N THR A 104 -5.35 4.82 -11.86
CA THR A 104 -6.12 5.52 -10.84
C THR A 104 -6.25 4.62 -9.62
N TRP A 105 -6.18 5.21 -8.45
CA TRP A 105 -6.39 4.54 -7.17
C TRP A 105 -6.95 5.56 -6.18
N ARG A 106 -8.22 5.41 -5.78
CA ARG A 106 -8.98 6.46 -5.08
C ARG A 106 -8.76 7.85 -5.70
N GLU A 107 -8.21 8.79 -4.94
CA GLU A 107 -7.87 10.16 -5.34
C GLU A 107 -6.48 10.29 -6.02
N PHE A 108 -5.68 9.23 -6.07
CA PHE A 108 -4.36 9.25 -6.69
C PHE A 108 -4.43 8.75 -8.13
N GLU A 109 -3.72 9.44 -9.02
CA GLU A 109 -3.68 9.12 -10.45
C GLU A 109 -2.32 9.47 -11.07
N GLY A 110 -2.07 8.95 -12.28
CA GLY A 110 -0.91 9.31 -13.09
C GLY A 110 -0.78 8.55 -14.40
#